data_AF-T1B5T0-F1
#
_entry.id   AF-T1B5T0-F1
#
_cell.length_a   1.000
_cell.length_b   1.000
_cell.length_c   1.000
_cell.angle_alpha   90.00
_cell.angle_beta   90.00
_cell.angle_gamma   90.00
#
_symmetry.space_group_name_H-M   'P 1'
#
loop_
_entity.id
_entity.type
_entity.pdbx_description
1 polymer ?
#
loop_
_entity_poly.entity_id
_entity_poly.type
_entity_poly.pdbx_seq_one_letter_code
_entity_poly.pdbx_strand_id
1 'polypeptide(L)'
;NRLARAIFALGKPVVTVLINGCPVTVNRIVKKTDALIEGWELGQEGGTAMADVLFGKTDPGGKLPVTIPRSVGMVRYNYDEEPSAHRGYLFAHNSPLFPFGYGLSYTTFRIGAPHLSSPTLAPGGAVTVTVNVRNTGTV
;
A
#
# COMPACT_ATOMS: atom_id res chain seq x y z
N ASN A 1 -7.70 20.33 -2.98
CA ASN A 1 -8.73 19.32 -3.34
C ASN A 1 -10.10 19.93 -3.70
N ARG A 2 -10.21 21.06 -4.41
CA ARG A 2 -11.52 21.61 -4.84
C ARG A 2 -12.14 20.77 -5.96
N LEU A 3 -11.37 20.44 -6.98
CA LEU A 3 -11.79 19.62 -8.13
C LEU A 3 -12.29 18.24 -7.69
N ALA A 4 -11.48 17.51 -6.93
CA ALA A 4 -11.87 16.17 -6.44
C ALA A 4 -13.22 16.20 -5.70
N ARG A 5 -13.47 17.21 -4.86
CA ARG A 5 -14.78 17.36 -4.19
C ARG A 5 -15.94 17.56 -5.16
N ALA A 6 -15.74 18.36 -6.22
CA ALA A 6 -16.77 18.58 -7.23
C ALA A 6 -17.04 17.30 -8.03
N ILE A 7 -16.01 16.53 -8.39
CA ILE A 7 -16.15 15.25 -9.08
C ILE A 7 -16.91 14.25 -8.20
N PHE A 8 -16.50 14.08 -6.93
CA PHE A 8 -17.20 13.17 -6.01
C PHE A 8 -18.67 13.57 -5.75
N ALA A 9 -19.00 14.87 -5.82
CA ALA A 9 -20.37 15.35 -5.65
C ALA A 9 -21.31 14.94 -6.81
N LEU A 10 -20.77 14.47 -7.94
CA LEU A 10 -21.55 13.98 -9.07
C LEU A 10 -22.19 12.60 -8.83
N GLY A 11 -21.78 11.89 -7.77
CA GLY A 11 -22.32 10.56 -7.45
C GLY A 11 -21.99 9.47 -8.47
N LYS A 12 -20.99 9.70 -9.34
CA LYS A 12 -20.48 8.71 -10.29
C LYS A 12 -19.34 7.92 -9.66
N PRO A 13 -19.09 6.67 -10.09
CA PRO A 13 -17.88 5.95 -9.72
C PRO A 13 -16.62 6.73 -10.12
N VAL A 14 -15.67 6.86 -9.21
CA VAL A 14 -14.41 7.58 -9.42
C VAL A 14 -13.22 6.69 -9.09
N VAL A 15 -12.34 6.53 -10.08
CA VAL A 15 -10.99 6.00 -9.89
C VAL A 15 -10.04 7.18 -9.79
N THR A 16 -9.29 7.27 -8.69
CA THR A 16 -8.23 8.27 -8.54
C THR A 16 -6.89 7.64 -8.88
N VAL A 17 -6.15 8.26 -9.79
CA VAL A 17 -4.76 7.93 -10.09
C VAL A 17 -3.87 9.02 -9.48
N LEU A 18 -2.92 8.63 -8.64
CA LEU A 18 -1.94 9.51 -8.03
C LEU A 18 -0.65 9.49 -8.86
N ILE A 19 -0.16 10.68 -9.21
CA ILE A 19 1.11 10.90 -9.90
C ILE A 19 1.90 11.88 -9.03
N ASN A 20 2.98 11.39 -8.42
CA ASN A 20 3.78 12.16 -7.47
C ASN A 20 5.18 11.57 -7.28
N GLY A 21 6.17 12.43 -7.02
CA GLY A 21 7.54 12.02 -6.69
C GLY A 21 7.79 11.68 -5.22
N CYS A 22 6.83 11.94 -4.31
CA CYS A 22 7.00 11.66 -2.88
C CYS A 22 5.68 11.22 -2.22
N PRO A 23 5.73 10.58 -1.04
CA PRO A 23 4.54 10.18 -0.31
C PRO A 23 3.57 11.34 -0.03
N VAL A 24 2.35 11.21 -0.51
CA VAL A 24 1.30 12.22 -0.32
C VAL A 24 0.19 11.71 0.59
N THR A 25 -0.12 12.50 1.63
CA THR A 25 -1.22 12.22 2.55
C THR A 25 -2.56 12.56 1.88
N VAL A 26 -3.29 11.53 1.43
CA VAL A 26 -4.54 11.67 0.66
C VAL A 26 -5.81 11.32 1.45
N ASN A 27 -5.83 11.56 2.77
CA ASN A 27 -6.90 11.12 3.69
C ASN A 27 -8.34 11.42 3.22
N ARG A 28 -8.56 12.58 2.59
CA ARG A 28 -9.90 12.98 2.12
C ARG A 28 -10.32 12.30 0.82
N ILE A 29 -9.35 11.94 -0.03
CA ILE A 29 -9.58 11.27 -1.31
C ILE A 29 -9.85 9.79 -1.07
N VAL A 30 -9.02 9.14 -0.25
CA VAL A 30 -9.19 7.72 0.14
C VAL A 30 -10.57 7.42 0.72
N LYS A 31 -11.17 8.37 1.44
CA LYS A 31 -12.51 8.21 2.02
C LYS A 31 -13.66 8.31 1.00
N LYS A 32 -13.41 8.76 -0.22
CA LYS A 32 -14.45 9.10 -1.20
C LYS A 32 -14.28 8.47 -2.57
N THR A 33 -13.07 8.04 -2.91
CA THR A 33 -12.78 7.38 -4.18
C THR A 33 -13.18 5.90 -4.10
N ASP A 34 -13.69 5.35 -5.18
CA ASP A 34 -14.06 3.93 -5.25
C ASP A 34 -12.81 3.05 -5.46
N ALA A 35 -11.82 3.57 -6.18
CA ALA A 35 -10.50 2.98 -6.31
C ALA A 35 -9.41 4.06 -6.27
N LEU A 36 -8.22 3.67 -5.78
CA LEU A 36 -7.02 4.51 -5.73
C LEU A 36 -5.85 3.73 -6.32
N ILE A 37 -5.17 4.29 -7.31
CA ILE A 37 -3.97 3.73 -7.91
C ILE A 37 -2.82 4.71 -7.63
N GLU A 38 -1.79 4.22 -6.95
CA GLU A 38 -0.53 4.94 -6.78
C GLU A 38 0.36 4.69 -7.99
N GLY A 39 0.56 5.72 -8.82
CA GLY A 39 1.37 5.64 -10.04
C GLY A 39 2.80 6.15 -9.87
N TRP A 40 3.12 6.91 -8.82
CA TRP A 40 4.38 7.64 -8.72
C TRP A 40 4.66 8.46 -10.00
N GLU A 41 5.92 8.59 -10.41
CA GLU A 41 6.30 9.12 -11.71
C GLU A 41 6.45 7.97 -12.71
N LEU A 42 5.42 7.74 -13.54
CA LEU A 42 5.30 6.57 -14.43
C LEU A 42 6.21 6.60 -15.67
N GLY A 43 6.99 7.67 -15.86
CA GLY A 43 7.82 7.86 -17.05
C GLY A 43 7.02 8.13 -18.33
N GLN A 44 7.70 8.01 -19.48
CA GLN A 44 7.16 8.43 -20.79
C GLN A 44 5.99 7.55 -21.29
N GLU A 45 6.00 6.26 -20.95
CA GLU A 45 4.94 5.30 -21.31
C GLU A 45 3.85 5.16 -20.23
N GLY A 46 3.81 6.09 -19.27
CA GLY A 46 2.90 6.00 -18.12
C GLY A 46 1.42 5.95 -18.48
N GLY A 47 1.02 6.61 -19.58
CA GLY A 47 -0.35 6.56 -20.08
C GLY A 47 -0.74 5.16 -20.55
N THR A 48 0.13 4.52 -21.33
CA THR A 48 -0.05 3.14 -21.82
C THR A 48 -0.13 2.16 -20.66
N ALA A 49 0.82 2.24 -19.73
CA ALA A 49 0.87 1.38 -18.55
C ALA A 49 -0.38 1.53 -17.66
N MET A 50 -0.83 2.77 -17.43
CA MET A 50 -2.03 3.02 -16.64
C MET A 50 -3.30 2.50 -17.33
N ALA A 51 -3.41 2.62 -18.65
CA ALA A 51 -4.52 2.06 -19.40
C ALA A 51 -4.56 0.52 -19.26
N ASP A 52 -3.43 -0.15 -19.38
CA ASP A 52 -3.37 -1.61 -19.24
C ASP A 52 -3.79 -2.08 -17.85
N VAL A 53 -3.45 -1.33 -16.79
CA VAL A 53 -3.95 -1.59 -15.43
C VAL A 53 -5.46 -1.33 -15.34
N LEU A 54 -5.95 -0.17 -15.79
CA LEU A 54 -7.36 0.21 -15.69
C LEU A 54 -8.30 -0.73 -16.47
N PHE A 55 -7.84 -1.24 -17.61
CA PHE A 55 -8.58 -2.20 -18.43
C PHE A 55 -8.32 -3.66 -18.04
N GLY A 56 -7.56 -3.92 -16.98
CA GLY A 56 -7.32 -5.26 -16.46
C GLY A 56 -6.46 -6.15 -17.35
N LYS A 57 -5.71 -5.59 -18.31
CA LYS A 57 -4.71 -6.35 -19.07
C LYS A 57 -3.51 -6.74 -18.22
N THR A 58 -3.22 -5.94 -17.20
CA THR A 58 -2.17 -6.19 -16.21
C THR A 58 -2.74 -6.07 -14.80
N ASP A 59 -2.50 -7.06 -13.96
CA ASP A 59 -2.85 -7.03 -12.54
C ASP A 59 -1.83 -6.17 -11.76
N PRO A 60 -2.26 -5.14 -11.01
CA PRO A 60 -1.35 -4.36 -10.18
C PRO A 60 -0.73 -5.22 -9.07
N GLY A 61 0.60 -5.27 -9.02
CA GLY A 61 1.37 -6.00 -8.00
C GLY A 61 2.27 -5.14 -7.11
N GLY A 62 2.28 -3.83 -7.33
CA GLY A 62 3.17 -2.90 -6.63
C GLY A 62 2.96 -2.91 -5.11
N LYS A 63 4.06 -2.81 -4.35
CA LYS A 63 4.06 -2.68 -2.88
C LYS A 63 4.76 -1.40 -2.50
N LEU A 64 4.21 -0.66 -1.53
CA LEU A 64 4.77 0.62 -1.10
C LEU A 64 6.16 0.41 -0.49
N PRO A 65 7.20 1.10 -1.01
CA PRO A 65 8.55 1.03 -0.45
C PRO A 65 8.73 1.91 0.79
N VAL A 66 7.69 2.68 1.17
CA VAL A 66 7.70 3.64 2.28
C VAL A 66 6.34 3.67 2.95
N THR A 67 6.31 4.00 4.24
CA THR A 67 5.07 4.23 4.98
C THR A 67 4.49 5.60 4.61
N ILE A 68 3.19 5.68 4.33
CA ILE A 68 2.48 6.95 4.07
C ILE A 68 1.77 7.38 5.35
N PRO A 69 2.22 8.47 6.02
CA PRO A 69 1.60 8.92 7.26
C PRO A 69 0.24 9.60 7.01
N ARG A 70 -0.61 9.63 8.04
CA ARG A 70 -1.91 10.32 8.00
C ARG A 70 -1.79 11.85 8.11
N SER A 71 -0.63 12.35 8.52
CA SER A 71 -0.34 13.78 8.64
C SER A 71 1.15 14.03 8.69
N VAL A 72 1.57 15.26 8.38
CA VAL A 72 2.97 15.69 8.50
C VAL A 72 3.52 15.65 9.94
N GLY A 73 2.64 15.67 10.95
CA GLY A 73 3.05 15.50 12.35
C GLY A 73 3.56 14.08 12.66
N MET A 74 3.35 13.12 11.74
CA MET A 74 3.74 11.72 11.88
C MET A 74 4.85 11.33 10.90
N VAL A 75 5.66 12.28 10.40
CA VAL A 75 6.68 12.03 9.34
C VAL A 75 7.76 11.01 9.74
N ARG A 76 7.94 10.74 11.04
CA ARG A 76 8.87 9.72 11.52
C ARG A 76 8.28 8.32 11.66
N TYR A 77 7.06 8.09 11.19
CA TYR A 77 6.37 6.79 11.28
C TYR A 77 6.96 5.78 10.28
N ASN A 78 7.89 4.96 10.75
CA ASN A 78 8.55 3.87 10.02
C ASN A 78 8.04 2.49 10.49
N TYR A 79 8.36 1.45 9.71
CA TYR A 79 7.87 0.09 9.99
C TYR A 79 8.78 -0.69 10.94
N ASP A 80 10.04 -0.28 11.05
CA ASP A 80 11.15 -0.92 11.77
C ASP A 80 11.45 -0.20 13.09
N GLU A 81 10.42 0.30 13.75
CA GLU A 81 10.57 1.08 14.98
C GLU A 81 10.63 0.24 16.26
N GLU A 82 11.23 0.84 17.29
CA GLU A 82 11.21 0.29 18.63
C GLU A 82 9.79 0.25 19.22
N PRO A 83 9.46 -0.75 20.06
CA PRO A 83 8.15 -0.82 20.71
C PRO A 83 7.75 0.44 21.50
N SER A 84 8.72 1.21 21.99
CA SER A 84 8.52 2.45 22.75
C SER A 84 8.32 3.71 21.91
N ALA A 85 8.54 3.65 20.60
CA ALA A 85 8.59 4.84 19.74
C ALA A 85 7.24 5.56 19.61
N HIS A 86 6.12 4.85 19.82
CA HIS A 86 4.79 5.38 19.58
C HIS A 86 3.92 5.46 20.83
N ARG A 87 3.92 6.64 21.47
CA ARG A 87 2.85 7.05 22.39
C ARG A 87 1.84 7.83 21.55
N GLY A 88 0.71 7.22 21.22
CA GLY A 88 -0.26 7.78 20.28
C GLY A 88 -0.69 9.22 20.58
N TYR A 89 -1.17 9.92 19.56
CA TYR A 89 -1.58 11.32 19.66
C TYR A 89 -3.03 11.45 20.13
N LEU A 90 -3.30 12.44 21.00
CA LEU A 90 -4.59 12.64 21.67
C LEU A 90 -5.82 12.65 20.74
N PHE A 91 -5.69 13.22 19.54
CA PHE A 91 -6.79 13.37 18.58
C PHE A 91 -6.47 12.79 17.19
N ALA A 92 -5.52 11.85 17.11
CA ALA A 92 -5.18 11.21 15.85
C ALA A 92 -5.15 9.69 15.98
N HIS A 93 -5.47 9.01 14.89
CA HIS A 93 -5.25 7.58 14.79
C HIS A 93 -3.75 7.30 14.74
N ASN A 94 -3.28 6.43 15.62
CA ASN A 94 -1.87 6.05 15.72
C ASN A 94 -1.46 4.97 14.70
N SER A 95 -2.01 5.03 13.48
CA SER A 95 -1.70 4.10 12.40
C SER A 95 -1.42 4.87 11.12
N PRO A 96 -0.57 4.34 10.22
CA PRO A 96 -0.31 5.00 8.95
C PRO A 96 -1.57 5.02 8.08
N LEU A 97 -1.56 5.88 7.06
CA LEU A 97 -2.60 5.83 6.03
C LEU A 97 -2.44 4.56 5.21
N PHE A 98 -1.19 4.28 4.81
CA PHE A 98 -0.78 3.04 4.17
C PHE A 98 0.58 2.60 4.74
N PRO A 99 0.73 1.38 5.27
CA PRO A 99 2.00 0.91 5.82
C PRO A 99 3.01 0.54 4.71
N PHE A 100 4.29 0.46 5.07
CA PHE A 100 5.30 -0.17 4.23
C PHE A 100 4.86 -1.58 3.78
N GLY A 101 5.18 -1.94 2.54
CA GLY A 101 4.81 -3.22 1.93
C GLY A 101 3.33 -3.32 1.56
N TYR A 102 2.51 -2.29 1.79
CA TYR A 102 1.11 -2.30 1.41
C TYR A 102 0.95 -2.22 -0.12
N GLY A 103 0.02 -2.99 -0.64
CA GLY A 103 -0.36 -2.94 -2.04
C GLY A 103 -1.34 -4.06 -2.36
N LEU A 104 -2.35 -3.76 -3.14
CA LEU A 104 -3.41 -4.68 -3.50
C LEU A 104 -3.18 -5.25 -4.89
N SER A 105 -3.99 -6.24 -5.25
CA SER A 105 -4.08 -6.85 -6.57
C SER A 105 -5.57 -7.03 -6.88
N TYR A 106 -5.92 -7.25 -8.14
CA TYR A 106 -7.26 -7.64 -8.57
C TYR A 106 -7.65 -9.05 -8.08
N THR A 107 -6.67 -9.85 -7.68
CA THR A 107 -6.87 -11.14 -7.03
C THR A 107 -6.53 -11.07 -5.54
N THR A 108 -6.74 -12.17 -4.82
CA THR A 108 -6.42 -12.26 -3.39
C THR A 108 -5.40 -13.36 -3.15
N PHE A 109 -4.53 -13.15 -2.17
CA PHE A 109 -3.52 -14.13 -1.79
C PHE A 109 -3.66 -14.51 -0.33
N ARG A 110 -3.67 -15.81 -0.05
CA ARG A 110 -3.55 -16.35 1.30
C ARG A 110 -2.11 -16.76 1.55
N ILE A 111 -1.51 -16.18 2.58
CA ILE A 111 -0.16 -16.49 3.06
C ILE A 111 -0.31 -17.38 4.29
N GLY A 112 0.28 -18.57 4.25
CA GLY A 112 0.26 -19.53 5.36
C GLY A 112 1.24 -19.19 6.47
N ALA A 113 1.22 -19.99 7.54
CA ALA A 113 2.22 -19.87 8.60
C ALA A 113 3.62 -20.25 8.07
N PRO A 114 4.69 -19.56 8.53
CA PRO A 114 6.05 -19.93 8.18
C PRO A 114 6.45 -21.26 8.82
N HIS A 115 7.13 -22.10 8.05
CA HIS A 115 7.73 -23.35 8.50
C HIS A 115 9.25 -23.22 8.49
N LEU A 116 9.88 -23.52 9.63
CA LEU A 116 11.33 -23.50 9.79
C LEU A 116 11.90 -24.90 9.57
N SER A 117 13.01 -25.02 8.85
CA SER A 117 13.72 -26.30 8.71
C SER A 117 14.31 -26.80 10.04
N SER A 118 14.53 -25.92 11.01
CA SER A 118 15.00 -26.24 12.36
C SER A 118 14.51 -25.17 13.37
N PRO A 119 14.13 -25.55 14.61
CA PRO A 119 13.75 -24.59 15.66
C PRO A 119 14.95 -23.91 16.33
N THR A 120 16.17 -24.42 16.14
CA THR A 120 17.40 -23.90 16.77
C THR A 120 18.50 -23.70 15.72
N LEU A 121 19.31 -22.65 15.90
CA LEU A 121 20.39 -22.29 14.99
C LEU A 121 21.66 -21.95 15.78
N ALA A 122 22.77 -22.61 15.45
CA ALA A 122 24.07 -22.25 16.00
C ALA A 122 24.64 -21.00 15.29
N PRO A 123 25.54 -20.23 15.94
CA PRO A 123 26.24 -19.14 15.27
C PRO A 123 26.90 -19.59 13.95
N GLY A 124 26.65 -18.85 12.87
CA GLY A 124 27.16 -19.19 11.54
C GLY A 124 26.36 -20.27 10.78
N GLY A 125 25.33 -20.87 11.39
CA GLY A 125 24.42 -21.78 10.70
C GLY A 125 23.42 -21.07 9.79
N ALA A 126 22.73 -21.85 8.95
CA ALA A 126 21.59 -21.38 8.15
C ALA A 126 20.29 -22.11 8.51
N VAL A 127 19.16 -21.41 8.44
CA VAL A 127 17.82 -21.99 8.54
C VAL A 127 17.01 -21.59 7.31
N THR A 128 16.22 -22.51 6.77
CA THR A 128 15.29 -22.22 5.67
C THR A 128 13.92 -21.93 6.25
N VAL A 129 13.33 -20.81 5.82
CA VAL A 129 11.94 -20.46 6.12
C VAL A 129 11.10 -20.66 4.86
N THR A 130 10.08 -21.51 4.95
CA THR A 130 9.16 -21.78 3.84
C THR A 130 7.78 -21.27 4.19
N VAL A 131 7.13 -20.56 3.26
CA VAL A 131 5.77 -20.04 3.42
C VAL A 131 4.94 -20.43 2.21
N ASN A 132 3.81 -21.08 2.45
CA ASN A 132 2.86 -21.41 1.39
C ASN A 132 2.06 -20.15 1.02
N VAL A 133 2.12 -19.75 -0.25
CA VAL A 133 1.32 -18.64 -0.79
C VAL A 133 0.36 -19.21 -1.84
N ARG A 134 -0.93 -18.90 -1.71
CA ARG A 134 -1.97 -19.37 -2.63
C ARG A 134 -2.76 -18.20 -3.17
N ASN A 135 -2.93 -18.13 -4.50
CA ASN A 135 -3.95 -17.29 -5.12
C ASN A 135 -5.34 -17.88 -4.77
N THR A 136 -6.19 -17.05 -4.15
CA THR A 136 -7.55 -17.37 -3.71
C THR A 136 -8.63 -16.58 -4.45
N GLY A 137 -8.25 -15.72 -5.40
CA GLY A 137 -9.20 -14.97 -6.21
C GLY A 137 -9.55 -15.65 -7.53
N THR A 138 -10.22 -14.90 -8.40
CA THR A 138 -10.73 -15.35 -9.70
C THR A 138 -9.95 -14.78 -10.90
N VAL A 139 -8.95 -13.94 -10.63
CA VAL A 139 -8.01 -13.37 -11.59
C VAL A 139 -6.66 -14.06 -11.42
#